data_AF-U1NI32-F1
#
_entry.id   AF-U1NI32-F1
#
_cell.length_a   1.000
_cell.length_b   1.000
_cell.length_c   1.000
_cell.angle_alpha   90.00
_cell.angle_beta   90.00
_cell.angle_gamma   90.00
#
_symmetry.space_group_name_H-M   'P 1'
#
loop_
_entity.id
_entity.type
_entity.pdbx_description
1 polymer ?
#
loop_
_entity_poly.entity_id
_entity_poly.type
_entity_poly.pdbx_seq_one_letter_code
_entity_poly.pdbx_strand_id
1 'polypeptide(L)'
;MSVMKKRDEIETASEEFTAIQREFAGYTDEFAADVKTKRDVSEYRAAFETFETDLVEAREVFMQYNDIFDATVATFLQDVSRHQDDIADLRTAFERYQVTFDTDVSELQDVSDLLTAIDEFQTAIVETGAEIDAYTDAFDADVAQIQDVNDLLTAIASVEDAFDDVEDAFGAYAEAFTADIDDINADVAAEQEAFAAVNDAFESYQSEFHNIEVQAVIDSVGAFEDDIEEFSTNFETTAEEFATYVKMFYGIADTEDHDDVDVSEEEPEQAEQTQVNTAGDEGNVRRAEAGSDAVSTSAEPDTEVDITIGGDATGDADTDADVDISVDAESGSSDTADTPTELSIDTPDGMVTCRVCGEHYHAITEPHLQTHGMSIQDYRAEYGEDVPLRPDDETQ
;
A
#
# COMPACT_ATOMS: atom_id res chain seq x y z
N MET A 1 -35.42 -162.64 109.71
CA MET A 1 -34.32 -162.13 108.86
C MET A 1 -33.01 -162.29 109.63
N SER A 2 -31.89 -162.50 108.94
CA SER A 2 -30.55 -162.52 109.57
C SER A 2 -30.02 -161.10 109.76
N VAL A 3 -29.14 -160.89 110.75
CA VAL A 3 -28.48 -159.60 111.01
C VAL A 3 -27.64 -159.14 109.81
N MET A 4 -27.04 -160.07 109.04
CA MET A 4 -26.26 -159.73 107.84
C MET A 4 -27.09 -158.98 106.79
N LYS A 5 -28.32 -159.42 106.48
CA LYS A 5 -29.17 -158.71 105.50
C LYS A 5 -29.43 -157.26 105.91
N LYS A 6 -29.55 -157.00 107.21
CA LYS A 6 -29.70 -155.64 107.75
C LYS A 6 -28.41 -154.81 107.73
N ARG A 7 -27.24 -155.46 107.64
CA ARG A 7 -25.97 -154.76 107.38
C ARG A 7 -25.90 -154.37 105.91
N ASP A 8 -26.15 -155.32 105.01
CA ASP A 8 -26.12 -155.11 103.56
C ASP A 8 -27.14 -154.01 103.15
N GLU A 9 -28.36 -154.03 103.71
CA GLU A 9 -29.37 -152.97 103.52
C GLU A 9 -28.91 -151.58 103.99
N ILE A 10 -28.08 -151.49 105.03
CA ILE A 10 -27.50 -150.23 105.52
C ILE A 10 -26.28 -149.82 104.67
N GLU A 11 -25.50 -150.79 104.18
CA GLU A 11 -24.35 -150.58 103.31
C GLU A 11 -24.81 -150.00 101.96
N THR A 12 -25.79 -150.63 101.31
CA THR A 12 -26.43 -150.10 100.09
C THR A 12 -27.12 -148.76 100.33
N ALA A 13 -27.87 -148.57 101.43
CA ALA A 13 -28.48 -147.26 101.72
C ALA A 13 -27.43 -146.16 101.98
N SER A 14 -26.26 -146.50 102.51
CA SER A 14 -25.13 -145.58 102.65
C SER A 14 -24.47 -145.27 101.31
N GLU A 15 -24.37 -146.25 100.40
CA GLU A 15 -23.88 -146.04 99.04
C GLU A 15 -24.85 -145.18 98.21
N GLU A 16 -26.16 -145.44 98.27
CA GLU A 16 -27.21 -144.62 97.65
C GLU A 16 -27.22 -143.20 98.21
N PHE A 17 -27.14 -143.03 99.53
CA PHE A 17 -27.03 -141.69 100.15
C PHE A 17 -25.75 -140.96 99.71
N THR A 18 -24.63 -141.68 99.56
CA THR A 18 -23.37 -141.11 99.05
C THR A 18 -23.45 -140.78 97.56
N ALA A 19 -24.21 -141.54 96.77
CA ALA A 19 -24.49 -141.25 95.37
C ALA A 19 -25.37 -140.00 95.23
N ILE A 20 -26.45 -139.91 96.00
CA ILE A 20 -27.33 -138.74 96.06
C ILE A 20 -26.59 -137.49 96.56
N GLN A 21 -25.70 -137.62 97.56
CA GLN A 21 -24.83 -136.51 97.97
C GLN A 21 -23.89 -136.07 96.84
N ARG A 22 -23.35 -137.00 96.05
CA ARG A 22 -22.47 -136.68 94.90
C ARG A 22 -23.25 -136.03 93.76
N GLU A 23 -24.46 -136.48 93.49
CA GLU A 23 -25.36 -135.90 92.49
C GLU A 23 -25.83 -134.50 92.91
N PHE A 24 -26.22 -134.33 94.17
CA PHE A 24 -26.58 -133.02 94.73
C PHE A 24 -25.39 -132.05 94.77
N ALA A 25 -24.18 -132.53 95.06
CA ALA A 25 -22.96 -131.73 94.92
C ALA A 25 -22.73 -131.32 93.46
N GLY A 26 -22.90 -132.24 92.50
CA GLY A 26 -22.85 -131.94 91.07
C GLY A 26 -23.86 -130.86 90.64
N TYR A 27 -25.12 -130.96 91.07
CA TYR A 27 -26.13 -129.92 90.86
C TYR A 27 -25.78 -128.59 91.56
N THR A 28 -25.12 -128.63 92.73
CA THR A 28 -24.68 -127.42 93.43
C THR A 28 -23.53 -126.74 92.70
N ASP A 29 -22.58 -127.50 92.16
CA ASP A 29 -21.46 -127.01 91.36
C ASP A 29 -21.94 -126.49 89.98
N GLU A 30 -22.88 -127.18 89.32
CA GLU A 30 -23.49 -126.75 88.06
C GLU A 30 -24.33 -125.47 88.27
N PHE A 31 -25.14 -125.41 89.32
CA PHE A 31 -25.87 -124.19 89.68
C PHE A 31 -24.92 -123.03 90.04
N ALA A 32 -23.82 -123.29 90.74
CA ALA A 32 -22.79 -122.28 91.01
C ALA A 32 -22.11 -121.80 89.72
N ALA A 33 -21.92 -122.68 88.73
CA ALA A 33 -21.36 -122.35 87.43
C ALA A 33 -22.33 -121.53 86.55
N ASP A 34 -23.61 -121.91 86.48
CA ASP A 34 -24.62 -121.10 85.77
C ASP A 34 -24.82 -119.75 86.47
N VAL A 35 -24.99 -119.70 87.79
CA VAL A 35 -25.09 -118.44 88.54
C VAL A 35 -23.85 -117.57 88.34
N LYS A 36 -22.65 -118.15 88.28
CA LYS A 36 -21.42 -117.40 87.95
C LYS A 36 -21.48 -116.82 86.53
N THR A 37 -21.93 -117.60 85.55
CA THR A 37 -22.06 -117.20 84.14
C THR A 37 -23.15 -116.14 83.95
N LYS A 38 -24.34 -116.31 84.54
CA LYS A 38 -25.46 -115.34 84.50
C LYS A 38 -25.17 -114.06 85.28
N ARG A 39 -24.29 -114.12 86.29
CA ARG A 39 -23.78 -112.96 87.04
C ARG A 39 -22.57 -112.31 86.36
N ASP A 40 -22.01 -112.92 85.31
CA ASP A 40 -20.94 -112.31 84.54
C ASP A 40 -21.49 -111.25 83.58
N VAL A 41 -21.59 -110.03 84.09
CA VAL A 41 -22.03 -108.84 83.34
C VAL A 41 -20.84 -108.12 82.70
N SER A 42 -19.67 -108.77 82.56
CA SER A 42 -18.47 -108.15 81.97
C SER A 42 -18.68 -107.79 80.49
N GLU A 43 -19.27 -108.68 79.70
CA GLU A 43 -19.57 -108.45 78.28
C GLU A 43 -20.52 -107.25 78.08
N TYR A 44 -21.60 -107.19 78.87
CA TYR A 44 -22.54 -106.06 78.84
C TYR A 44 -21.92 -104.74 79.34
N ARG A 45 -20.95 -104.79 80.27
CA ARG A 45 -20.19 -103.60 80.68
C ARG A 45 -19.26 -103.13 79.57
N ALA A 46 -18.49 -104.03 78.97
CA ALA A 46 -17.62 -103.70 77.85
C ALA A 46 -18.42 -103.10 76.68
N ALA A 47 -19.58 -103.67 76.33
CA ALA A 47 -20.47 -103.11 75.31
C ALA A 47 -21.04 -101.73 75.68
N PHE A 48 -21.29 -101.47 76.97
CA PHE A 48 -21.72 -100.16 77.46
C PHE A 48 -20.58 -99.13 77.47
N GLU A 49 -19.37 -99.54 77.87
CA GLU A 49 -18.15 -98.73 77.83
C GLU A 49 -17.77 -98.37 76.37
N THR A 50 -17.95 -99.29 75.41
CA THR A 50 -17.87 -98.98 73.98
C THR A 50 -18.95 -97.99 73.57
N PHE A 51 -20.22 -98.21 73.92
CA PHE A 51 -21.30 -97.29 73.55
C PHE A 51 -21.14 -95.88 74.15
N GLU A 52 -20.64 -95.75 75.39
CA GLU A 52 -20.30 -94.45 75.98
C GLU A 52 -19.14 -93.78 75.22
N THR A 53 -18.16 -94.55 74.74
CA THR A 53 -17.07 -94.05 73.88
C THR A 53 -17.61 -93.58 72.53
N ASP A 54 -18.40 -94.41 71.83
CA ASP A 54 -19.04 -94.07 70.55
C ASP A 54 -19.89 -92.78 70.66
N LEU A 55 -20.60 -92.59 71.78
CA LEU A 55 -21.43 -91.41 72.03
C LEU A 55 -20.58 -90.15 72.29
N VAL A 56 -19.45 -90.28 72.99
CA VAL A 56 -18.47 -89.19 73.15
C VAL A 56 -17.84 -88.82 71.81
N GLU A 57 -17.35 -89.78 71.03
CA GLU A 57 -16.76 -89.54 69.70
C GLU A 57 -17.78 -88.91 68.74
N ALA A 58 -19.01 -89.44 68.67
CA ALA A 58 -20.08 -88.86 67.84
C ALA A 58 -20.45 -87.43 68.26
N ARG A 59 -20.40 -87.13 69.57
CA ARG A 59 -20.59 -85.76 70.08
C ARG A 59 -19.44 -84.84 69.70
N GLU A 60 -18.19 -85.30 69.80
CA GLU A 60 -17.01 -84.51 69.40
C GLU A 60 -17.01 -84.21 67.90
N VAL A 61 -17.35 -85.19 67.06
CA VAL A 61 -17.55 -85.00 65.60
C VAL A 61 -18.68 -84.01 65.32
N PHE A 62 -19.80 -84.07 66.06
CA PHE A 62 -20.89 -83.10 65.89
C PHE A 62 -20.51 -81.68 66.31
N MET A 63 -19.77 -81.51 67.41
CA MET A 63 -19.26 -80.20 67.85
C MET A 63 -18.26 -79.65 66.82
N GLN A 64 -17.31 -80.45 66.35
CA GLN A 64 -16.38 -80.06 65.29
C GLN A 64 -17.10 -79.69 63.98
N TYR A 65 -18.16 -80.41 63.60
CA TYR A 65 -18.98 -80.04 62.45
C TYR A 65 -19.69 -78.70 62.65
N ASN A 66 -20.22 -78.43 63.85
CA ASN A 66 -20.84 -77.14 64.17
C ASN A 66 -19.81 -76.00 64.14
N ASP A 67 -18.62 -76.17 64.71
CA ASP A 67 -17.54 -75.17 64.67
C ASP A 67 -17.14 -74.84 63.21
N ILE A 68 -16.99 -75.87 62.37
CA ILE A 68 -16.68 -75.72 60.94
C ILE A 68 -17.83 -75.04 60.18
N PHE A 69 -19.08 -75.40 60.49
CA PHE A 69 -20.26 -74.80 59.87
C PHE A 69 -20.39 -73.31 60.23
N ASP A 70 -20.27 -72.95 61.51
CA ASP A 70 -20.39 -71.56 61.98
C ASP A 70 -19.23 -70.71 61.44
N ALA A 71 -18.01 -71.25 61.37
CA ALA A 71 -16.88 -70.60 60.71
C ALA A 71 -17.14 -70.39 59.20
N THR A 72 -17.70 -71.39 58.51
CA THR A 72 -18.02 -71.31 57.08
C THR A 72 -19.12 -70.28 56.80
N VAL A 73 -20.16 -70.22 57.67
CA VAL A 73 -21.23 -69.22 57.59
C VAL A 73 -20.69 -67.82 57.89
N ALA A 74 -19.79 -67.66 58.85
CA ALA A 74 -19.13 -66.38 59.13
C ALA A 74 -18.32 -65.87 57.94
N THR A 75 -17.51 -66.74 57.30
CA THR A 75 -16.79 -66.39 56.05
C THR A 75 -17.75 -66.03 54.93
N PHE A 76 -18.79 -66.83 54.69
CA PHE A 76 -19.78 -66.53 53.64
C PHE A 76 -20.51 -65.20 53.86
N LEU A 77 -20.86 -64.85 55.11
CA LEU A 77 -21.46 -63.56 55.44
C LEU A 77 -20.46 -62.40 55.25
N GLN A 78 -19.17 -62.62 55.50
CA GLN A 78 -18.11 -61.64 55.21
C GLN A 78 -17.94 -61.43 53.70
N ASP A 79 -17.93 -62.49 52.90
CA ASP A 79 -17.85 -62.42 51.44
C ASP A 79 -19.10 -61.74 50.84
N VAL A 80 -20.28 -62.01 51.38
CA VAL A 80 -21.54 -61.34 50.98
C VAL A 80 -21.53 -59.86 51.34
N SER A 81 -20.99 -59.46 52.51
CA SER A 81 -20.80 -58.05 52.85
C SER A 81 -19.85 -57.39 51.86
N ARG A 82 -18.69 -58.01 51.63
CA ARG A 82 -17.68 -57.51 50.69
C ARG A 82 -18.27 -57.29 49.29
N HIS A 83 -19.06 -58.23 48.78
CA HIS A 83 -19.69 -58.07 47.47
C HIS A 83 -20.77 -56.98 47.44
N GLN A 84 -21.43 -56.66 48.56
CA GLN A 84 -22.31 -55.50 48.64
C GLN A 84 -21.52 -54.19 48.60
N ASP A 85 -20.36 -54.14 49.28
CA ASP A 85 -19.43 -53.01 49.24
C ASP A 85 -18.83 -52.84 47.82
N ASP A 86 -18.30 -53.90 47.21
CA ASP A 86 -17.77 -53.92 45.84
C ASP A 86 -18.82 -53.41 44.81
N ILE A 87 -20.12 -53.74 45.00
CA ILE A 87 -21.23 -53.26 44.17
C ILE A 87 -21.56 -51.77 44.42
N ALA A 88 -21.48 -51.31 45.67
CA ALA A 88 -21.72 -49.90 46.02
C ALA A 88 -20.62 -48.98 45.47
N ASP A 89 -19.37 -49.42 45.52
CA ASP A 89 -18.23 -48.73 44.92
C ASP A 89 -18.35 -48.70 43.39
N LEU A 90 -18.68 -49.82 42.73
CA LEU A 90 -18.91 -49.87 41.29
C LEU A 90 -20.05 -48.94 40.84
N ARG A 91 -21.14 -48.88 41.61
CA ARG A 91 -22.25 -47.93 41.36
C ARG A 91 -21.76 -46.49 41.48
N THR A 92 -21.01 -46.17 42.53
CA THR A 92 -20.47 -44.81 42.76
C THR A 92 -19.48 -44.40 41.67
N ALA A 93 -18.73 -45.36 41.10
CA ALA A 93 -17.87 -45.15 39.94
C ALA A 93 -18.70 -44.88 38.66
N PHE A 94 -19.78 -45.64 38.43
CA PHE A 94 -20.65 -45.44 37.28
C PHE A 94 -21.42 -44.11 37.33
N GLU A 95 -21.96 -43.74 38.49
CA GLU A 95 -22.64 -42.45 38.68
C GLU A 95 -21.69 -41.26 38.46
N ARG A 96 -20.41 -41.38 38.82
CA ARG A 96 -19.38 -40.38 38.48
C ARG A 96 -19.07 -40.35 36.98
N TYR A 97 -18.86 -41.52 36.37
CA TYR A 97 -18.60 -41.64 34.93
C TYR A 97 -19.73 -41.03 34.10
N GLN A 98 -20.99 -41.26 34.50
CA GLN A 98 -22.13 -40.66 33.82
C GLN A 98 -22.10 -39.12 33.90
N VAL A 99 -21.80 -38.53 35.06
CA VAL A 99 -21.72 -37.06 35.19
C VAL A 99 -20.61 -36.47 34.31
N THR A 100 -19.46 -37.14 34.22
CA THR A 100 -18.39 -36.77 33.27
C THR A 100 -18.89 -36.89 31.83
N PHE A 101 -19.39 -38.05 31.41
CA PHE A 101 -19.90 -38.26 30.06
C PHE A 101 -21.01 -37.28 29.64
N ASP A 102 -21.98 -37.00 30.54
CA ASP A 102 -23.05 -36.03 30.29
C ASP A 102 -22.50 -34.58 30.19
N THR A 103 -21.33 -34.29 30.78
CA THR A 103 -20.60 -33.02 30.64
C THR A 103 -19.82 -32.98 29.32
N ASP A 104 -18.96 -33.97 29.06
CA ASP A 104 -18.16 -34.10 27.84
C ASP A 104 -19.03 -34.02 26.58
N VAL A 105 -20.19 -34.69 26.60
CA VAL A 105 -21.17 -34.67 25.51
C VAL A 105 -21.88 -33.31 25.39
N SER A 106 -22.09 -32.58 26.49
CA SER A 106 -22.64 -31.22 26.43
C SER A 106 -21.63 -30.22 25.87
N GLU A 107 -20.35 -30.34 26.22
CA GLU A 107 -19.26 -29.50 25.70
C GLU A 107 -19.02 -29.78 24.20
N LEU A 108 -18.98 -31.05 23.79
CA LEU A 108 -18.87 -31.45 22.37
C LEU A 108 -20.12 -31.14 21.53
N GLN A 109 -21.27 -30.83 22.15
CA GLN A 109 -22.48 -30.36 21.46
C GLN A 109 -22.63 -28.84 21.45
N ASP A 110 -21.80 -28.10 22.21
CA ASP A 110 -21.90 -26.64 22.25
C ASP A 110 -21.19 -26.01 21.04
N VAL A 111 -21.96 -25.90 19.95
CA VAL A 111 -21.53 -25.24 18.71
C VAL A 111 -21.70 -23.71 18.76
N SER A 112 -21.94 -23.10 19.93
CA SER A 112 -22.20 -21.65 20.05
C SER A 112 -21.01 -20.81 19.58
N ASP A 113 -19.78 -21.22 19.90
CA ASP A 113 -18.56 -20.53 19.45
C ASP A 113 -18.37 -20.64 17.94
N LEU A 114 -18.64 -21.81 17.36
CA LEU A 114 -18.61 -22.03 15.90
C LEU A 114 -19.68 -21.18 15.18
N LEU A 115 -20.89 -21.10 15.74
CA LEU A 115 -21.96 -20.25 15.18
C LEU A 115 -21.62 -18.76 15.30
N THR A 116 -20.95 -18.35 16.36
CA THR A 116 -20.46 -16.96 16.55
C THR A 116 -19.39 -16.62 15.51
N ALA A 117 -18.38 -17.48 15.34
CA ALA A 117 -17.35 -17.30 14.32
C ALA A 117 -17.91 -17.28 12.88
N ILE A 118 -18.99 -18.01 12.62
CA ILE A 118 -19.71 -18.01 11.33
C ILE A 118 -20.49 -16.70 11.10
N ASP A 119 -21.00 -16.06 12.16
CA ASP A 119 -21.69 -14.75 12.09
C ASP A 119 -20.69 -13.59 11.92
N GLU A 120 -19.56 -13.65 12.64
CA GLU A 120 -18.43 -12.73 12.48
C GLU A 120 -17.84 -12.81 11.05
N PHE A 121 -17.63 -14.02 10.53
CA PHE A 121 -17.13 -14.23 9.16
C PHE A 121 -18.12 -13.74 8.08
N GLN A 122 -19.42 -13.96 8.26
CA GLN A 122 -20.44 -13.41 7.36
C GLN A 122 -20.48 -11.88 7.41
N THR A 123 -20.31 -11.27 8.58
CA THR A 123 -20.21 -9.83 8.75
C THR A 123 -19.00 -9.28 8.00
N ALA A 124 -17.82 -9.87 8.18
CA ALA A 124 -16.59 -9.47 7.49
C ALA A 124 -16.68 -9.56 5.95
N ILE A 125 -17.39 -10.57 5.41
CA ILE A 125 -17.67 -10.68 3.97
C ILE A 125 -18.54 -9.51 3.48
N VAL A 126 -19.58 -9.14 4.25
CA VAL A 126 -20.49 -8.05 3.87
C VAL A 126 -19.78 -6.69 3.94
N GLU A 127 -18.94 -6.46 4.96
CA GLU A 127 -18.13 -5.24 5.09
C GLU A 127 -17.10 -5.14 3.96
N THR A 128 -16.36 -6.22 3.66
CA THR A 128 -15.39 -6.27 2.55
C THR A 128 -16.08 -6.04 1.20
N GLY A 129 -17.29 -6.59 1.00
CA GLY A 129 -18.08 -6.35 -0.21
C GLY A 129 -18.45 -4.88 -0.38
N ALA A 130 -18.89 -4.22 0.70
CA ALA A 130 -19.23 -2.80 0.67
C ALA A 130 -18.01 -1.88 0.43
N GLU A 131 -16.82 -2.26 0.90
CA GLU A 131 -15.58 -1.54 0.57
C GLU A 131 -15.20 -1.68 -0.91
N ILE A 132 -15.37 -2.87 -1.51
CA ILE A 132 -15.14 -3.11 -2.94
C ILE A 132 -16.14 -2.34 -3.81
N ASP A 133 -17.43 -2.33 -3.44
CA ASP A 133 -18.46 -1.54 -4.13
C ASP A 133 -18.12 -0.04 -4.06
N ALA A 134 -17.75 0.48 -2.88
CA ALA A 134 -17.37 1.88 -2.71
C ALA A 134 -16.09 2.28 -3.48
N TYR A 135 -15.10 1.38 -3.58
CA TYR A 135 -13.93 1.59 -4.43
C TYR A 135 -14.30 1.60 -5.92
N THR A 136 -15.24 0.74 -6.34
CA THR A 136 -15.72 0.67 -7.73
C THR A 136 -16.49 1.94 -8.12
N ASP A 137 -17.40 2.41 -7.27
CA ASP A 137 -18.11 3.69 -7.46
C ASP A 137 -17.13 4.88 -7.57
N ALA A 138 -16.06 4.89 -6.77
CA ALA A 138 -15.03 5.93 -6.82
C ALA A 138 -14.20 5.86 -8.11
N PHE A 139 -13.80 4.65 -8.54
CA PHE A 139 -13.06 4.44 -9.78
C PHE A 139 -13.88 4.86 -11.01
N ASP A 140 -15.16 4.49 -11.08
CA ASP A 140 -16.04 4.89 -12.19
C ASP A 140 -16.27 6.42 -12.20
N ALA A 141 -16.31 7.08 -11.03
CA ALA A 141 -16.39 8.54 -10.94
C ALA A 141 -15.10 9.24 -11.41
N ASP A 142 -13.91 8.75 -11.02
CA ASP A 142 -12.62 9.28 -11.48
C ASP A 142 -12.44 9.06 -13.00
N VAL A 143 -12.81 7.88 -13.51
CA VAL A 143 -12.81 7.58 -14.95
C VAL A 143 -13.78 8.49 -15.71
N ALA A 144 -14.97 8.76 -15.17
CA ALA A 144 -15.91 9.70 -15.77
C ALA A 144 -15.36 11.14 -15.78
N GLN A 145 -14.69 11.59 -14.72
CA GLN A 145 -14.03 12.90 -14.67
C GLN A 145 -12.89 13.01 -15.70
N ILE A 146 -12.07 11.97 -15.87
CA ILE A 146 -10.99 11.95 -16.86
C ILE A 146 -11.52 11.90 -18.31
N GLN A 147 -12.70 11.29 -18.51
CA GLN A 147 -13.38 11.28 -19.82
C GLN A 147 -14.14 12.57 -20.15
N ASP A 148 -14.47 13.41 -19.16
CA ASP A 148 -15.17 14.68 -19.38
C ASP A 148 -14.23 15.79 -19.90
N VAL A 149 -13.80 15.62 -21.15
CA VAL A 149 -12.95 16.58 -21.87
C VAL A 149 -13.71 17.80 -22.38
N ASN A 150 -14.99 18.02 -22.01
CA ASN A 150 -15.79 19.12 -22.55
C ASN A 150 -15.22 20.50 -22.16
N ASP A 151 -14.69 20.66 -20.95
CA ASP A 151 -14.02 21.90 -20.53
C ASP A 151 -12.73 22.15 -21.34
N LEU A 152 -11.96 21.10 -21.65
CA LEU A 152 -10.76 21.19 -22.49
C LEU A 152 -11.11 21.56 -23.94
N LEU A 153 -12.14 20.93 -24.51
CA LEU A 153 -12.63 21.26 -25.86
C LEU A 153 -13.17 22.71 -25.92
N THR A 154 -13.85 23.16 -24.87
CA THR A 154 -14.34 24.54 -24.75
C THR A 154 -13.18 25.53 -24.64
N ALA A 155 -12.13 25.19 -23.90
CA ALA A 155 -10.91 26.00 -23.80
C ALA A 155 -10.13 26.06 -25.12
N ILE A 156 -10.07 24.96 -25.88
CA ILE A 156 -9.46 24.92 -27.23
C ILE A 156 -10.26 25.80 -28.19
N ALA A 157 -11.58 25.65 -28.28
CA ALA A 157 -12.42 26.47 -29.15
C ALA A 157 -12.30 27.97 -28.83
N SER A 158 -12.26 28.34 -27.54
CA SER A 158 -12.04 29.73 -27.08
C SER A 158 -10.66 30.29 -27.46
N VAL A 159 -9.65 29.43 -27.66
CA VAL A 159 -8.33 29.81 -28.18
C VAL A 159 -8.32 29.90 -29.71
N GLU A 160 -9.08 29.03 -30.40
CA GLU A 160 -9.28 29.10 -31.85
C GLU A 160 -10.03 30.40 -32.23
N ASP A 161 -11.16 30.69 -31.59
CA ASP A 161 -11.90 31.97 -31.73
C ASP A 161 -10.97 33.19 -31.51
N ALA A 162 -10.09 33.13 -30.52
CA ALA A 162 -9.14 34.20 -30.20
C ALA A 162 -7.96 34.32 -31.18
N PHE A 163 -7.66 33.30 -31.98
CA PHE A 163 -6.72 33.41 -33.10
C PHE A 163 -7.40 34.00 -34.34
N ASP A 164 -8.64 33.61 -34.63
CA ASP A 164 -9.44 34.18 -35.72
C ASP A 164 -9.68 35.70 -35.51
N ASP A 165 -10.06 36.13 -34.29
CA ASP A 165 -10.18 37.54 -33.89
C ASP A 165 -8.88 38.34 -34.14
N VAL A 166 -7.72 37.69 -33.99
CA VAL A 166 -6.39 38.30 -34.19
C VAL A 166 -6.01 38.33 -35.67
N GLU A 167 -6.35 37.31 -36.47
CA GLU A 167 -6.15 37.32 -37.92
C GLU A 167 -7.00 38.42 -38.58
N ASP A 168 -8.28 38.53 -38.24
CA ASP A 168 -9.18 39.60 -38.71
C ASP A 168 -8.65 41.00 -38.33
N ALA A 169 -8.15 41.16 -37.10
CA ALA A 169 -7.56 42.44 -36.66
C ALA A 169 -6.27 42.80 -37.42
N PHE A 170 -5.40 41.83 -37.72
CA PHE A 170 -4.22 42.05 -38.56
C PHE A 170 -4.58 42.32 -40.03
N GLY A 171 -5.60 41.64 -40.57
CA GLY A 171 -6.14 41.89 -41.90
C GLY A 171 -6.65 43.33 -42.04
N ALA A 172 -7.54 43.75 -41.14
CA ALA A 172 -8.08 45.12 -41.12
C ALA A 172 -6.98 46.19 -40.94
N TYR A 173 -5.96 45.93 -40.12
CA TYR A 173 -4.80 46.82 -40.01
C TYR A 173 -3.99 46.89 -41.32
N ALA A 174 -3.76 45.77 -41.99
CA ALA A 174 -3.01 45.73 -43.24
C ALA A 174 -3.74 46.42 -44.40
N GLU A 175 -5.07 46.29 -44.48
CA GLU A 175 -5.90 47.03 -45.43
C GLU A 175 -5.85 48.54 -45.16
N ALA A 176 -6.03 48.96 -43.91
CA ALA A 176 -5.96 50.38 -43.52
C ALA A 176 -4.58 50.99 -43.79
N PHE A 177 -3.50 50.30 -43.43
CA PHE A 177 -2.13 50.75 -43.71
C PHE A 177 -1.84 50.83 -45.22
N THR A 178 -2.43 49.94 -46.03
CA THR A 178 -2.30 50.02 -47.49
C THR A 178 -3.00 51.27 -48.04
N ALA A 179 -4.21 51.57 -47.55
CA ALA A 179 -4.93 52.79 -47.92
C ALA A 179 -4.19 54.08 -47.50
N ASP A 180 -3.67 54.14 -46.27
CA ASP A 180 -2.85 55.27 -45.80
C ASP A 180 -1.63 55.51 -46.71
N ILE A 181 -0.98 54.44 -47.18
CA ILE A 181 0.16 54.53 -48.10
C ILE A 181 -0.26 54.98 -49.51
N ASP A 182 -1.40 54.51 -50.03
CA ASP A 182 -1.91 54.95 -51.33
C ASP A 182 -2.36 56.42 -51.31
N ASP A 183 -3.00 56.88 -50.23
CA ASP A 183 -3.35 58.29 -50.02
C ASP A 183 -2.08 59.18 -49.92
N ILE A 184 -1.06 58.76 -49.15
CA ILE A 184 0.24 59.45 -49.09
C ILE A 184 0.92 59.52 -50.47
N ASN A 185 0.85 58.45 -51.26
CA ASN A 185 1.40 58.45 -52.62
C ASN A 185 0.62 59.39 -53.56
N ALA A 186 -0.70 59.52 -53.39
CA ALA A 186 -1.54 60.44 -54.15
C ALA A 186 -1.25 61.91 -53.79
N ASP A 187 -1.12 62.24 -52.49
CA ASP A 187 -0.72 63.57 -52.02
C ASP A 187 0.68 63.95 -52.54
N VAL A 188 1.64 63.01 -52.48
CA VAL A 188 3.01 63.22 -52.99
C VAL A 188 3.03 63.41 -54.52
N ALA A 189 2.14 62.76 -55.27
CA ALA A 189 1.99 62.99 -56.71
C ALA A 189 1.37 64.36 -57.00
N ALA A 190 0.33 64.76 -56.26
CA ALA A 190 -0.32 66.07 -56.40
C ALA A 190 0.65 67.23 -56.08
N GLU A 191 1.47 67.10 -55.05
CA GLU A 191 2.49 68.10 -54.70
C GLU A 191 3.62 68.17 -55.76
N GLN A 192 3.97 67.06 -56.40
CA GLN A 192 4.90 67.05 -57.54
C GLN A 192 4.31 67.77 -58.77
N GLU A 193 3.03 67.54 -59.08
CA GLU A 193 2.35 68.28 -60.16
C GLU A 193 2.23 69.77 -59.85
N ALA A 194 1.92 70.13 -58.59
CA ALA A 194 1.88 71.52 -58.14
C ALA A 194 3.25 72.21 -58.21
N PHE A 195 4.32 71.53 -57.78
CA PHE A 195 5.68 72.06 -57.88
C PHE A 195 6.13 72.22 -59.34
N ALA A 196 5.80 71.27 -60.22
CA ALA A 196 6.06 71.38 -61.65
C ALA A 196 5.33 72.59 -62.26
N ALA A 197 4.06 72.80 -61.95
CA ALA A 197 3.30 73.96 -62.42
C ALA A 197 3.86 75.30 -61.89
N VAL A 198 4.40 75.33 -60.67
CA VAL A 198 5.11 76.51 -60.12
C VAL A 198 6.43 76.75 -60.84
N ASN A 199 7.18 75.69 -61.18
CA ASN A 199 8.41 75.79 -61.96
C ASN A 199 8.13 76.32 -63.38
N ASP A 200 7.15 75.74 -64.09
CA ASP A 200 6.73 76.19 -65.43
C ASP A 200 6.29 77.67 -65.43
N ALA A 201 5.57 78.09 -64.38
CA ALA A 201 5.18 79.49 -64.20
C ALA A 201 6.38 80.41 -63.93
N PHE A 202 7.37 79.94 -63.17
CA PHE A 202 8.61 80.68 -62.91
C PHE A 202 9.49 80.79 -64.17
N GLU A 203 9.63 79.72 -64.96
CA GLU A 203 10.34 79.74 -66.24
C GLU A 203 9.63 80.67 -67.25
N SER A 204 8.29 80.66 -67.29
CA SER A 204 7.51 81.60 -68.10
C SER A 204 7.75 83.06 -67.68
N TYR A 205 7.67 83.35 -66.38
CA TYR A 205 7.96 84.69 -65.85
C TYR A 205 9.41 85.13 -66.11
N GLN A 206 10.38 84.25 -65.91
CA GLN A 206 11.79 84.52 -66.17
C GLN A 206 12.01 84.84 -67.66
N SER A 207 11.34 84.10 -68.55
CA SER A 207 11.40 84.33 -69.99
C SER A 207 10.74 85.64 -70.40
N GLU A 208 9.56 85.97 -69.87
CA GLU A 208 8.85 87.24 -70.14
C GLU A 208 9.68 88.44 -69.65
N PHE A 209 10.15 88.40 -68.40
CA PHE A 209 10.99 89.46 -67.83
C PHE A 209 12.29 89.66 -68.61
N HIS A 210 13.09 88.61 -68.84
CA HIS A 210 14.40 88.77 -69.47
C HIS A 210 14.37 88.92 -71.00
N ASN A 211 13.50 88.20 -71.71
CA ASN A 211 13.49 88.17 -73.17
C ASN A 211 12.50 89.18 -73.80
N ILE A 212 11.53 89.70 -73.03
CA ILE A 212 10.54 90.66 -73.53
C ILE A 212 10.67 91.99 -72.81
N GLU A 213 10.52 92.06 -71.49
CA GLU A 213 10.51 93.35 -70.77
C GLU A 213 11.90 94.01 -70.74
N VAL A 214 12.94 93.29 -70.32
CA VAL A 214 14.32 93.79 -70.30
C VAL A 214 14.82 94.06 -71.72
N GLN A 215 14.46 93.24 -72.71
CA GLN A 215 14.80 93.53 -74.11
C GLN A 215 14.11 94.80 -74.61
N ALA A 216 12.83 95.02 -74.30
CA ALA A 216 12.13 96.25 -74.67
C ALA A 216 12.72 97.50 -73.98
N VAL A 217 13.26 97.36 -72.75
CA VAL A 217 14.04 98.43 -72.10
C VAL A 217 15.37 98.68 -72.82
N ILE A 218 16.09 97.62 -73.22
CA ILE A 218 17.34 97.75 -74.00
C ILE A 218 17.06 98.42 -75.36
N ASP A 219 16.02 97.98 -76.08
CA ASP A 219 15.58 98.56 -77.36
C ASP A 219 15.16 100.03 -77.18
N SER A 220 14.49 100.37 -76.07
CA SER A 220 14.11 101.74 -75.73
C SER A 220 15.30 102.61 -75.30
N VAL A 221 16.37 102.03 -74.76
CA VAL A 221 17.62 102.75 -74.49
C VAL A 221 18.38 102.96 -75.79
N GLY A 222 18.51 101.94 -76.64
CA GLY A 222 19.14 102.07 -77.96
C GLY A 222 18.44 103.12 -78.83
N ALA A 223 17.11 103.14 -78.87
CA ALA A 223 16.36 104.18 -79.59
C ALA A 223 16.55 105.58 -78.98
N PHE A 224 16.82 105.70 -77.68
CA PHE A 224 17.14 106.97 -77.04
C PHE A 224 18.60 107.40 -77.27
N GLU A 225 19.51 106.44 -77.43
CA GLU A 225 20.88 106.68 -77.89
C GLU A 225 20.91 107.12 -79.36
N ASP A 226 20.10 106.49 -80.23
CA ASP A 226 19.85 106.92 -81.62
C ASP A 226 19.25 108.35 -81.66
N ASP A 227 18.23 108.66 -80.84
CA ASP A 227 17.66 110.01 -80.71
C ASP A 227 18.72 111.03 -80.25
N ILE A 228 19.65 110.64 -79.38
CA ILE A 228 20.78 111.48 -78.94
C ILE A 228 21.81 111.67 -80.06
N GLU A 229 22.13 110.63 -80.84
CA GLU A 229 23.05 110.75 -81.98
C GLU A 229 22.43 111.60 -83.12
N GLU A 230 21.13 111.45 -83.40
CA GLU A 230 20.41 112.35 -84.31
C GLU A 230 20.33 113.78 -83.75
N PHE A 231 20.06 113.98 -82.45
CA PHE A 231 20.06 115.32 -81.85
C PHE A 231 21.46 115.96 -81.88
N SER A 232 22.51 115.20 -81.61
CA SER A 232 23.90 115.66 -81.71
C SER A 232 24.27 116.01 -83.14
N THR A 233 23.91 115.15 -84.11
CA THR A 233 24.13 115.41 -85.55
C THR A 233 23.37 116.65 -86.03
N ASN A 234 22.12 116.84 -85.59
CA ASN A 234 21.34 118.05 -85.87
C ASN A 234 21.91 119.28 -85.15
N PHE A 235 22.45 119.14 -83.95
CA PHE A 235 23.11 120.22 -83.22
C PHE A 235 24.43 120.62 -83.88
N GLU A 236 25.26 119.67 -84.31
CA GLU A 236 26.46 119.90 -85.10
C GLU A 236 26.14 120.54 -86.44
N THR A 237 25.12 120.03 -87.16
CA THR A 237 24.63 120.66 -88.40
C THR A 237 24.15 122.09 -88.16
N THR A 238 23.39 122.33 -87.08
CA THR A 238 22.94 123.68 -86.68
C THR A 238 24.11 124.56 -86.26
N ALA A 239 25.17 123.99 -85.67
CA ALA A 239 26.38 124.70 -85.28
C ALA A 239 27.27 125.01 -86.51
N GLU A 240 27.32 124.15 -87.52
CA GLU A 240 27.94 124.44 -88.82
C GLU A 240 27.15 125.51 -89.61
N GLU A 241 25.82 125.44 -89.61
CA GLU A 241 24.96 126.48 -90.19
C GLU A 241 25.11 127.80 -89.43
N PHE A 242 25.18 127.77 -88.09
CA PHE A 242 25.39 128.97 -87.28
C PHE A 242 26.81 129.54 -87.43
N ALA A 243 27.83 128.70 -87.49
CA ALA A 243 29.20 129.11 -87.80
C ALA A 243 29.29 129.70 -89.22
N THR A 244 28.59 129.11 -90.19
CA THR A 244 28.46 129.64 -91.56
C THR A 244 27.71 130.97 -91.58
N TYR A 245 26.64 131.11 -90.79
CA TYR A 245 25.90 132.37 -90.62
C TYR A 245 26.78 133.45 -89.97
N VAL A 246 27.51 133.14 -88.90
CA VAL A 246 28.48 134.06 -88.26
C VAL A 246 29.58 134.45 -89.25
N LYS A 247 30.11 133.50 -90.04
CA LYS A 247 31.11 133.72 -91.08
C LYS A 247 30.60 134.63 -92.21
N MET A 248 29.32 134.49 -92.60
CA MET A 248 28.67 135.41 -93.56
C MET A 248 28.30 136.78 -92.98
N PHE A 249 27.85 136.84 -91.72
CA PHE A 249 27.27 138.05 -91.11
C PHE A 249 28.33 138.97 -90.50
N TYR A 250 29.38 138.42 -89.89
CA TYR A 250 30.48 139.18 -89.29
C TYR A 250 31.74 139.28 -90.18
N GLY A 251 31.86 138.43 -91.21
CA GLY A 251 32.93 138.55 -92.20
C GLY A 251 34.35 138.36 -91.65
N ILE A 252 34.48 137.59 -90.57
CA ILE A 252 35.76 137.31 -89.89
C ILE A 252 36.48 136.18 -90.65
N ALA A 253 37.70 136.48 -91.12
CA ALA A 253 38.65 135.49 -91.61
C ALA A 253 39.42 134.87 -90.42
N ASP A 254 40.08 133.74 -90.66
CA ASP A 254 40.65 132.88 -89.62
C ASP A 254 41.53 133.63 -88.61
N THR A 255 41.32 133.34 -87.33
CA THR A 255 42.34 133.50 -86.28
C THR A 255 42.55 132.13 -85.66
N GLU A 256 43.80 131.70 -85.68
CA GLU A 256 44.27 130.55 -84.91
C GLU A 256 44.11 130.81 -83.39
N ASP A 257 44.25 129.72 -82.63
CA ASP A 257 45.14 129.63 -81.46
C ASP A 257 44.56 129.57 -80.03
N HIS A 258 45.22 128.67 -79.27
CA HIS A 258 45.44 128.57 -77.82
C HIS A 258 44.36 128.22 -76.77
N ASP A 259 44.90 127.48 -75.79
CA ASP A 259 44.51 127.17 -74.40
C ASP A 259 43.29 126.26 -74.16
N ASP A 260 43.44 125.07 -73.55
CA ASP A 260 43.98 124.74 -72.20
C ASP A 260 43.20 125.39 -71.05
N VAL A 261 42.15 124.70 -70.58
CA VAL A 261 41.59 124.89 -69.23
C VAL A 261 41.44 123.52 -68.55
N ASP A 262 42.43 123.21 -67.73
CA ASP A 262 42.37 122.21 -66.66
C ASP A 262 41.20 122.52 -65.72
N VAL A 263 40.30 121.54 -65.54
CA VAL A 263 39.40 121.46 -64.38
C VAL A 263 39.54 120.06 -63.79
N SER A 264 40.55 119.94 -62.94
CA SER A 264 40.69 118.94 -61.88
C SER A 264 39.50 119.00 -60.88
N GLU A 265 39.53 118.11 -59.89
CA GLU A 265 38.49 117.91 -58.83
C GLU A 265 37.26 117.10 -59.33
N GLU A 266 36.73 116.11 -58.59
CA GLU A 266 37.03 115.68 -57.22
C GLU A 266 36.82 114.16 -57.06
N GLU A 267 37.71 113.48 -56.34
CA GLU A 267 37.43 112.18 -55.73
C GLU A 267 36.69 112.44 -54.42
N PRO A 268 35.66 111.65 -54.07
CA PRO A 268 35.77 111.01 -52.76
C PRO A 268 35.20 109.57 -52.69
N GLU A 269 35.93 108.73 -51.95
CA GLU A 269 35.48 108.05 -50.71
C GLU A 269 34.09 107.38 -50.66
N GLN A 270 33.87 106.22 -50.01
CA GLN A 270 34.67 105.33 -49.15
C GLN A 270 34.06 103.91 -49.35
N ALA A 271 34.70 102.78 -49.02
CA ALA A 271 34.85 102.21 -47.66
C ALA A 271 33.52 102.22 -46.85
N GLU A 272 33.12 101.22 -46.06
CA GLU A 272 33.88 100.20 -45.32
C GLU A 272 33.03 98.94 -45.00
N GLN A 273 33.68 97.78 -44.88
CA GLN A 273 33.31 96.68 -43.96
C GLN A 273 31.91 96.00 -44.18
N THR A 274 31.51 94.92 -43.49
CA THR A 274 32.16 94.13 -42.42
C THR A 274 31.96 92.63 -42.62
N GLN A 275 32.99 91.83 -42.34
CA GLN A 275 32.87 90.38 -42.11
C GLN A 275 32.78 90.12 -40.60
N VAL A 276 31.68 89.55 -40.10
CA VAL A 276 31.54 89.13 -38.69
C VAL A 276 30.87 87.76 -38.61
N ASN A 277 31.49 86.84 -37.85
CA ASN A 277 30.91 85.53 -37.51
C ASN A 277 30.23 85.62 -36.13
N THR A 278 29.03 85.03 -35.99
CA THR A 278 28.49 84.33 -34.79
C THR A 278 27.15 83.71 -35.19
N ALA A 279 26.77 82.47 -34.90
CA ALA A 279 26.97 81.62 -33.71
C ALA A 279 26.09 82.05 -32.50
N GLY A 280 24.94 81.38 -32.37
CA GLY A 280 23.91 81.51 -31.35
C GLY A 280 22.67 80.75 -31.90
N ASP A 281 22.20 79.62 -31.36
CA ASP A 281 21.88 79.20 -29.98
C ASP A 281 20.47 79.68 -29.54
N GLU A 282 19.89 78.98 -28.55
CA GLU A 282 18.45 78.92 -28.18
C GLU A 282 17.58 78.14 -29.20
N GLY A 283 17.06 76.93 -28.92
CA GLY A 283 17.20 76.06 -27.75
C GLY A 283 16.03 76.14 -26.74
N ASN A 284 15.87 75.09 -25.90
CA ASN A 284 14.94 75.01 -24.75
C ASN A 284 13.43 74.87 -25.10
N VAL A 285 12.51 74.18 -24.39
CA VAL A 285 12.45 73.23 -23.24
C VAL A 285 11.14 72.40 -23.42
N ARG A 286 10.84 71.19 -22.90
CA ARG A 286 11.27 70.32 -21.77
C ARG A 286 11.37 68.84 -22.29
N ARG A 287 11.25 67.71 -21.58
CA ARG A 287 10.93 67.30 -20.18
C ARG A 287 11.60 65.93 -19.93
N ALA A 288 12.76 65.89 -19.27
CA ALA A 288 12.92 65.62 -17.83
C ALA A 288 12.66 64.16 -17.40
N GLU A 289 13.75 63.39 -17.37
CA GLU A 289 13.92 62.10 -16.67
C GLU A 289 13.71 62.22 -15.16
N ALA A 290 13.23 61.15 -14.51
CA ALA A 290 13.42 60.87 -13.08
C ALA A 290 13.14 59.40 -12.78
N GLY A 291 14.08 58.69 -12.16
CA GLY A 291 13.90 57.34 -11.66
C GLY A 291 14.72 57.08 -10.40
N SER A 292 14.30 56.12 -9.58
CA SER A 292 15.08 55.55 -8.47
C SER A 292 14.34 54.39 -7.80
N ASP A 293 15.04 53.27 -7.60
CA ASP A 293 15.03 52.42 -6.40
C ASP A 293 13.75 51.63 -5.98
N ALA A 294 13.83 50.43 -5.36
CA ALA A 294 14.95 49.48 -5.17
C ALA A 294 14.47 48.14 -4.53
N VAL A 295 15.35 47.11 -4.53
CA VAL A 295 15.47 46.04 -3.49
C VAL A 295 14.31 44.98 -3.41
N SER A 296 14.51 43.68 -3.14
CA SER A 296 15.69 42.89 -2.72
C SER A 296 15.71 41.43 -3.24
N THR A 297 16.85 40.77 -3.01
CA THR A 297 17.08 39.30 -2.93
C THR A 297 16.03 38.54 -2.08
N SER A 298 15.74 37.25 -2.26
CA SER A 298 16.65 36.12 -1.98
C SER A 298 15.98 34.73 -2.17
N ALA A 299 16.76 33.66 -1.93
CA ALA A 299 16.41 32.25 -1.69
C ALA A 299 16.06 31.35 -2.90
N GLU A 300 16.93 30.33 -3.08
CA GLU A 300 16.63 29.04 -3.72
C GLU A 300 15.81 28.16 -2.75
N PRO A 301 15.22 27.05 -3.24
CA PRO A 301 15.85 25.77 -2.90
C PRO A 301 15.88 24.75 -4.06
N ASP A 302 16.83 23.82 -3.98
CA ASP A 302 16.84 22.60 -4.78
C ASP A 302 15.57 21.76 -4.57
N THR A 303 15.14 21.06 -5.61
CA THR A 303 14.31 19.85 -5.49
C THR A 303 14.62 18.91 -6.64
N GLU A 304 15.50 17.93 -6.39
CA GLU A 304 15.70 16.82 -7.30
C GLU A 304 14.42 15.96 -7.32
N VAL A 305 13.80 15.81 -8.49
CA VAL A 305 12.68 14.90 -8.71
C VAL A 305 13.19 13.73 -9.55
N ASP A 306 13.47 12.60 -8.91
CA ASP A 306 13.78 11.34 -9.59
C ASP A 306 12.51 10.83 -10.28
N ILE A 307 12.50 10.87 -11.62
CA ILE A 307 11.42 10.33 -12.45
C ILE A 307 11.90 9.00 -13.04
N THR A 308 11.85 7.95 -12.23
CA THR A 308 12.23 6.59 -12.61
C THR A 308 11.12 5.93 -13.45
N ILE A 309 11.05 6.27 -14.73
CA ILE A 309 10.19 5.56 -15.70
C ILE A 309 10.76 4.15 -15.91
N GLY A 310 10.11 3.16 -15.30
CA GLY A 310 10.51 1.75 -15.31
C GLY A 310 9.40 0.81 -15.79
N GLY A 311 8.83 1.09 -16.97
CA GLY A 311 7.89 0.18 -17.61
C GLY A 311 8.60 -0.82 -18.51
N ASP A 312 8.52 -2.11 -18.18
CA ASP A 312 8.55 -3.18 -19.19
C ASP A 312 7.46 -4.20 -18.87
N ALA A 313 6.80 -4.72 -19.89
CA ALA A 313 5.55 -5.46 -19.79
C ALA A 313 5.62 -6.75 -20.60
N THR A 314 6.20 -7.79 -20.01
CA THR A 314 6.12 -9.16 -20.52
C THR A 314 5.01 -9.91 -19.80
N GLY A 315 3.78 -9.75 -20.28
CA GLY A 315 2.75 -10.75 -20.01
C GLY A 315 3.06 -12.01 -20.81
N ASP A 316 2.92 -13.17 -20.19
CA ASP A 316 2.63 -14.41 -20.91
C ASP A 316 1.51 -15.12 -20.14
N ALA A 317 0.56 -15.70 -20.86
CA ALA A 317 -0.62 -16.31 -20.28
C ALA A 317 -0.70 -17.77 -20.74
N ASP A 318 -0.50 -18.69 -19.80
CA ASP A 318 -0.89 -20.09 -19.96
C ASP A 318 -1.59 -20.56 -18.69
N THR A 319 -2.91 -20.70 -18.79
CA THR A 319 -3.74 -21.39 -17.80
C THR A 319 -3.90 -22.85 -18.21
N ASP A 320 -3.27 -23.76 -17.48
CA ASP A 320 -3.70 -25.15 -17.41
C ASP A 320 -3.77 -25.57 -15.94
N ALA A 321 -4.97 -25.97 -15.50
CA ALA A 321 -5.29 -26.23 -14.10
C ALA A 321 -5.80 -27.66 -13.94
N ASP A 322 -4.89 -28.58 -13.59
CA ASP A 322 -5.19 -29.95 -13.16
C ASP A 322 -4.44 -30.22 -11.84
N VAL A 323 -5.12 -30.03 -10.71
CA VAL A 323 -4.66 -30.48 -9.38
C VAL A 323 -5.77 -31.29 -8.74
N ASP A 324 -5.59 -32.61 -8.72
CA ASP A 324 -6.54 -33.59 -8.25
C ASP A 324 -6.50 -33.66 -6.71
N ILE A 325 -7.48 -33.05 -6.02
CA ILE A 325 -7.51 -32.98 -4.55
C ILE A 325 -8.06 -34.28 -3.98
N SER A 326 -7.18 -35.25 -3.77
CA SER A 326 -7.45 -36.44 -2.95
C SER A 326 -7.30 -36.11 -1.46
N VAL A 327 -8.42 -35.82 -0.79
CA VAL A 327 -8.45 -35.71 0.69
C VAL A 327 -8.51 -37.11 1.29
N ASP A 328 -7.42 -37.55 1.92
CA ASP A 328 -7.38 -38.77 2.73
C ASP A 328 -7.36 -38.37 4.22
N ALA A 329 -8.21 -38.98 5.03
CA ALA A 329 -8.63 -38.42 6.32
C ALA A 329 -8.88 -39.48 7.40
N GLU A 330 -7.78 -40.05 7.92
CA GLU A 330 -7.75 -40.88 9.14
C GLU A 330 -6.84 -40.14 10.16
N SER A 331 -7.30 -39.53 11.25
CA SER A 331 -8.14 -40.01 12.37
C SER A 331 -7.38 -40.86 13.40
N GLY A 332 -7.12 -40.29 14.58
CA GLY A 332 -6.99 -41.06 15.82
C GLY A 332 -5.93 -40.63 16.86
N SER A 333 -6.40 -40.38 18.10
CA SER A 333 -5.69 -40.61 19.38
C SER A 333 -4.52 -39.65 19.75
N SER A 334 -4.21 -39.36 21.03
CA SER A 334 -4.96 -39.26 22.31
C SER A 334 -4.03 -38.67 23.38
N ASP A 335 -4.57 -37.96 24.39
CA ASP A 335 -3.85 -37.43 25.58
C ASP A 335 -2.75 -36.38 25.26
N THR A 336 -2.17 -35.59 26.18
CA THR A 336 -2.11 -35.57 27.66
C THR A 336 -2.21 -34.15 28.25
N ALA A 337 -2.39 -34.04 29.58
CA ALA A 337 -2.31 -32.79 30.35
C ALA A 337 -0.86 -32.31 30.65
N ASP A 338 -0.75 -31.10 31.22
CA ASP A 338 0.46 -30.33 31.54
C ASP A 338 1.74 -31.12 31.92
N THR A 339 2.78 -30.97 31.11
CA THR A 339 4.18 -30.81 31.56
C THR A 339 5.00 -30.15 30.44
N PRO A 340 6.04 -29.33 30.74
CA PRO A 340 6.82 -28.64 29.71
C PRO A 340 7.83 -29.59 29.07
N THR A 341 7.34 -30.46 28.19
CA THR A 341 8.15 -31.34 27.34
C THR A 341 8.64 -30.55 26.13
N GLU A 342 9.90 -30.75 25.74
CA GLU A 342 10.44 -30.18 24.51
C GLU A 342 9.63 -30.68 23.29
N LEU A 343 9.28 -29.79 22.36
CA LEU A 343 8.52 -30.16 21.16
C LEU A 343 9.40 -30.96 20.19
N SER A 344 9.51 -32.27 20.43
CA SER A 344 9.84 -33.25 19.41
C SER A 344 8.65 -33.40 18.44
N ILE A 345 8.40 -32.37 17.64
CA ILE A 345 7.60 -32.51 16.42
C ILE A 345 8.30 -33.57 15.57
N ASP A 346 7.55 -34.55 15.04
CA ASP A 346 8.02 -35.60 14.12
C ASP A 346 8.56 -34.96 12.83
N THR A 347 9.78 -34.44 12.91
CA THR A 347 10.50 -33.81 11.81
C THR A 347 11.11 -34.95 10.98
N PRO A 348 10.82 -35.05 9.67
CA PRO A 348 11.28 -36.18 8.87
C PRO A 348 12.81 -36.33 8.90
N ASP A 349 13.27 -37.57 9.00
CA ASP A 349 14.68 -37.96 9.15
C ASP A 349 15.58 -37.23 8.10
N GLY A 350 16.41 -36.29 8.54
CA GLY A 350 17.22 -35.44 7.66
C GLY A 350 16.56 -34.12 7.19
N MET A 351 15.62 -33.56 7.94
CA MET A 351 15.07 -32.21 7.77
C MET A 351 15.16 -31.39 9.08
N VAL A 352 14.97 -30.08 8.97
CA VAL A 352 14.80 -29.13 10.08
C VAL A 352 13.51 -28.33 9.87
N THR A 353 12.83 -27.98 10.95
CA THR A 353 11.52 -27.29 10.91
C THR A 353 11.69 -25.79 11.09
N CYS A 354 11.22 -24.98 10.15
CA CYS A 354 11.24 -23.52 10.26
C CYS A 354 10.23 -23.06 11.32
N ARG A 355 10.68 -22.32 12.34
CA ARG A 355 9.82 -21.87 13.45
C ARG A 355 8.87 -20.72 13.09
N VAL A 356 8.99 -20.12 11.90
CA VAL A 356 8.08 -19.06 11.42
C VAL A 356 6.90 -19.64 10.63
N CYS A 357 7.12 -20.59 9.72
CA CYS A 357 6.06 -21.19 8.89
C CYS A 357 5.63 -22.60 9.30
N GLY A 358 6.40 -23.30 10.13
CA GLY A 358 6.13 -24.69 10.54
C GLY A 358 6.52 -25.77 9.50
N GLU A 359 7.03 -25.37 8.34
CA GLU A 359 7.40 -26.31 7.26
C GLU A 359 8.79 -26.95 7.48
N HIS A 360 8.99 -28.14 6.90
CA HIS A 360 10.23 -28.90 6.98
C HIS A 360 11.14 -28.66 5.77
N TYR A 361 12.43 -28.38 6.01
CA TYR A 361 13.44 -28.09 4.99
C TYR A 361 14.71 -28.91 5.22
N HIS A 362 15.42 -29.31 4.17
CA HIS A 362 16.76 -29.93 4.31
C HIS A 362 17.83 -28.94 4.80
N ALA A 363 17.59 -27.64 4.66
CA ALA A 363 18.33 -26.57 5.34
C ALA A 363 17.49 -25.29 5.35
N ILE A 364 17.40 -24.62 6.51
CA ILE A 364 16.92 -23.24 6.59
C ILE A 364 18.02 -22.35 6.01
N THR A 365 17.68 -21.52 5.03
CA THR A 365 18.64 -20.66 4.31
C THR A 365 18.18 -19.22 4.28
N GLU A 366 19.13 -18.30 4.17
CA GLU A 366 18.90 -16.86 4.13
C GLU A 366 17.79 -16.43 3.12
N PRO A 367 17.70 -16.97 1.88
CA PRO A 367 16.61 -16.61 0.96
C PRO A 367 15.20 -17.02 1.43
N HIS A 368 15.07 -18.04 2.28
CA HIS A 368 13.78 -18.43 2.87
C HIS A 368 13.44 -17.56 4.09
N LEU A 369 14.41 -17.23 4.94
CA LEU A 369 14.18 -16.28 6.04
C LEU A 369 13.83 -14.88 5.52
N GLN A 370 14.36 -14.50 4.35
CA GLN A 370 14.00 -13.25 3.66
C GLN A 370 12.53 -13.22 3.18
N THR A 371 11.88 -14.36 2.89
CA THR A 371 10.41 -14.36 2.64
C THR A 371 9.59 -14.12 3.91
N HIS A 372 10.21 -14.22 5.08
CA HIS A 372 9.65 -13.85 6.38
C HIS A 372 10.17 -12.48 6.88
N GLY A 373 10.96 -11.76 6.09
CA GLY A 373 11.53 -10.46 6.47
C GLY A 373 12.68 -10.52 7.49
N MET A 374 13.27 -11.69 7.71
CA MET A 374 14.32 -11.93 8.71
C MET A 374 15.65 -12.32 8.06
N SER A 375 16.78 -12.03 8.71
CA SER A 375 18.06 -12.68 8.41
C SER A 375 18.29 -13.91 9.31
N ILE A 376 19.31 -14.71 8.98
CA ILE A 376 19.83 -15.77 9.87
C ILE A 376 20.19 -15.24 11.27
N GLN A 377 20.61 -13.98 11.40
CA GLN A 377 20.98 -13.40 12.70
C GLN A 377 19.74 -13.05 13.54
N ASP A 378 18.70 -12.51 12.91
CA ASP A 378 17.44 -12.17 13.59
C ASP A 378 16.71 -13.44 14.04
N TYR A 379 16.65 -14.45 13.16
CA TYR A 379 16.05 -15.76 13.46
C TYR A 379 16.74 -16.46 14.66
N ARG A 380 18.07 -16.35 14.77
CA ARG A 380 18.82 -16.84 15.94
C ARG A 380 18.64 -15.96 17.19
N ALA A 381 18.48 -14.65 17.03
CA ALA A 381 18.21 -13.74 18.15
C ALA A 381 16.80 -13.96 18.76
N GLU A 382 15.81 -14.33 17.95
CA GLU A 382 14.44 -14.59 18.40
C GLU A 382 14.24 -16.02 18.92
N TYR A 383 14.70 -17.03 18.19
CA TYR A 383 14.39 -18.44 18.52
C TYR A 383 15.51 -19.18 19.29
N GLY A 384 16.71 -18.60 19.40
CA GLY A 384 17.88 -19.14 20.10
C GLY A 384 19.11 -19.28 19.19
N GLU A 385 20.30 -19.01 19.72
CA GLU A 385 21.56 -19.06 18.95
C GLU A 385 21.91 -20.49 18.48
N ASP A 386 21.47 -21.49 19.27
CA ASP A 386 21.63 -22.92 19.03
C ASP A 386 20.53 -23.53 18.15
N VAL A 387 19.64 -22.73 17.52
CA VAL A 387 18.60 -23.27 16.64
C VAL A 387 19.22 -23.90 15.38
N PRO A 388 18.91 -25.18 15.08
CA PRO A 388 19.48 -25.88 13.95
C PRO A 388 18.98 -25.28 12.64
N LEU A 389 19.91 -24.98 11.74
CA LEU A 389 19.61 -24.54 10.37
C LEU A 389 19.83 -25.69 9.37
N ARG A 390 20.44 -26.79 9.82
CA ARG A 390 20.70 -28.03 9.08
C ARG A 390 20.51 -29.23 10.03
N PRO A 391 20.15 -30.42 9.52
CA PRO A 391 20.05 -31.63 10.36
C PRO A 391 21.35 -31.98 11.09
N ASP A 392 22.52 -31.67 10.50
CA ASP A 392 23.81 -31.91 11.12
C ASP A 392 24.08 -31.00 12.35
N ASP A 393 23.39 -29.84 12.44
CA ASP A 393 23.61 -28.84 13.51
C ASP A 393 23.13 -29.35 14.89
N GLU A 394 22.21 -30.32 14.94
CA GLU A 394 21.66 -30.89 16.19
C GLU A 394 22.63 -31.82 16.95
N THR A 395 23.87 -31.98 16.49
CA THR A 395 24.77 -33.07 16.92
C THR A 395 26.13 -32.64 17.52
N GLN A 396 26.25 -31.43 18.08
CA GLN A 396 27.48 -30.90 18.70
C GLN A 396 27.36 -30.54 20.20
#